data_AF-A0A5W4NLJ7-F1
#
_entry.id   AF-A0A5W4NLJ7-F1
#
_cell.length_a   1.000
_cell.length_b   1.000
_cell.length_c   1.000
_cell.angle_alpha   90.00
_cell.angle_beta   90.00
_cell.angle_gamma   90.00
#
_symmetry.space_group_name_H-M   'P 1'
#
loop_
_entity.id
_entity.type
_entity.pdbx_description
1 polymer ?
#
loop_
_entity_poly.entity_id
_entity_poly.type
_entity_poly.pdbx_seq_one_letter_code
_entity_poly.pdbx_strand_id
1 'polypeptide(L)'
;MSNQYQTQGYTVNDAGRRLIVDPITRIEGHMRCEVNIDEQNVITNAVSCGTMFRGLEIILQGRDPRDAWAFVERICGVCTGVHALASVYAIEDAIGIQVPDNANIIRNIMLATLWCHDHLVHFYQLAGMDWIDVLNALKADPRATSQLAQSLSAWPMSSPGYFFDVQNRLKKFVDGGQLGIFRNGYWGHPQYKLSPEANLMGFAHYLEALDFQREIVKIHTIFGGKNPHPNWIVGGMPCAINLDQSGAVGAINMERLNLVQSIITRTADFINNVMVPDALAIGQFNKAWSQIGTGLSDKCVLSYGAFPDIANDFSQQSLLMPGGAVVNGDFKNVMPVDLADPQQIQEFVDHAWYRYPDDRLGRHPFDGITDPWYNPGDVKGSDTHIQQLNEQERYSWIKAPRWRGHAMEVGPLARTLIAYHKGDAATIESVDRMMSALKLPLSGIQSTLGRILCRAHEAQWAVGKLQYFFDRLM
;
A
#
# COMPACT_ATOMS: atom_id res chain seq x y z
N MET A 1 -13.17 -24.11 26.09
CA MET A 1 -11.81 -24.26 26.63
C MET A 1 -10.90 -23.44 25.74
N SER A 2 -9.93 -22.72 26.30
CA SER A 2 -8.95 -21.97 25.50
C SER A 2 -7.93 -22.92 24.88
N ASN A 3 -7.48 -22.63 23.66
CA ASN A 3 -6.45 -23.35 22.94
C ASN A 3 -5.13 -22.58 22.93
N GLN A 4 -4.03 -23.33 22.98
CA GLN A 4 -2.68 -22.80 22.82
C GLN A 4 -1.87 -23.70 21.90
N TYR A 5 -1.16 -23.10 20.94
CA TYR A 5 -0.24 -23.81 20.05
C TYR A 5 0.94 -22.90 19.65
N GLN A 6 1.95 -23.47 18.99
CA GLN A 6 3.11 -22.72 18.51
C GLN A 6 3.21 -22.77 16.99
N THR A 7 3.51 -21.63 16.37
CA THR A 7 3.80 -21.52 14.93
C THR A 7 4.75 -20.36 14.67
N GLN A 8 5.73 -20.55 13.77
CA GLN A 8 6.62 -19.48 13.28
C GLN A 8 7.36 -18.69 14.39
N GLY A 9 7.60 -19.33 15.55
CA GLY A 9 8.22 -18.71 16.73
C GLY A 9 7.26 -17.97 17.67
N TYR A 10 5.96 -17.96 17.37
CA TYR A 10 4.91 -17.38 18.21
C TYR A 10 4.20 -18.47 19.03
N THR A 11 3.83 -18.13 20.26
CA THR A 11 2.86 -18.90 21.04
C THR A 11 1.51 -18.23 20.88
N VAL A 12 0.60 -18.87 20.15
CA VAL A 12 -0.77 -18.38 19.93
C VAL A 12 -1.63 -18.91 21.06
N ASN A 13 -2.24 -18.01 21.85
CA ASN A 13 -3.07 -18.35 22.99
C ASN A 13 -4.35 -17.51 23.01
N ASP A 14 -5.50 -18.17 22.83
CA ASP A 14 -6.82 -17.54 22.79
C ASP A 14 -7.47 -17.36 24.18
N ALA A 15 -6.74 -17.66 25.26
CA ALA A 15 -7.16 -17.33 26.62
C ALA A 15 -7.18 -15.82 26.88
N GLY A 16 -7.61 -15.42 28.08
CA GLY A 16 -7.58 -14.00 28.50
C GLY A 16 -8.70 -13.17 27.90
N ARG A 17 -8.53 -11.85 27.91
CA ARG A 17 -9.57 -10.91 27.48
C ARG A 17 -9.56 -10.75 25.96
N ARG A 18 -10.69 -11.04 25.31
CA ARG A 18 -10.90 -10.77 23.89
C ARG A 18 -11.30 -9.30 23.66
N LEU A 19 -10.61 -8.63 22.75
CA LEU A 19 -10.94 -7.30 22.23
C LEU A 19 -11.31 -7.39 20.76
N ILE A 20 -12.26 -6.57 20.33
CA ILE A 20 -12.80 -6.57 18.97
C ILE A 20 -12.74 -5.14 18.45
N VAL A 21 -12.21 -4.99 17.24
CA VAL A 21 -12.24 -3.73 16.48
C VAL A 21 -12.95 -4.00 15.17
N ASP A 22 -14.23 -3.64 15.15
CA ASP A 22 -15.14 -3.80 14.02
C ASP A 22 -16.14 -2.63 14.04
N PRO A 23 -16.02 -1.66 13.13
CA PRO A 23 -15.17 -1.68 11.94
C PRO A 23 -13.70 -1.32 12.22
N ILE A 24 -12.77 -1.88 11.44
CA ILE A 24 -11.48 -1.23 11.19
C ILE A 24 -11.72 -0.06 10.21
N THR A 25 -11.40 1.16 10.64
CA THR A 25 -11.54 2.37 9.83
C THR A 25 -10.20 2.81 9.26
N ARG A 26 -10.22 3.78 8.32
CA ARG A 26 -9.02 4.27 7.58
C ARG A 26 -8.29 3.16 6.81
N ILE A 27 -9.06 2.21 6.31
CA ILE A 27 -8.65 1.21 5.32
C ILE A 27 -9.63 1.25 4.16
N GLU A 28 -9.28 0.59 3.05
CA GLU A 28 -10.26 0.27 2.01
C GLU A 28 -11.07 -0.97 2.41
N GLY A 29 -12.36 -0.97 2.07
CA GLY A 29 -13.23 -2.13 2.26
C GLY A 29 -13.69 -2.36 3.70
N HIS A 30 -13.88 -3.64 4.05
CA HIS A 30 -14.45 -4.08 5.31
C HIS A 30 -13.55 -5.13 5.98
N MET A 31 -13.08 -4.80 7.19
CA MET A 31 -12.27 -5.70 8.00
C MET A 31 -12.70 -5.65 9.45
N ARG A 32 -12.63 -6.82 10.09
CA ARG A 32 -12.75 -7.05 11.51
C ARG A 32 -11.42 -7.60 12.04
N CYS A 33 -10.97 -7.06 13.17
CA CYS A 33 -9.82 -7.60 13.90
C CYS A 33 -10.25 -8.00 15.31
N GLU A 34 -9.84 -9.20 15.74
CA GLU A 34 -9.98 -9.61 17.13
C GLU A 34 -8.61 -9.96 17.71
N VAL A 35 -8.41 -9.67 18.98
CA VAL A 35 -7.19 -10.04 19.69
C VAL A 35 -7.52 -10.55 21.08
N ASN A 36 -6.69 -11.45 21.58
CA ASN A 36 -6.64 -11.76 23.00
C ASN A 36 -5.48 -11.03 23.64
N ILE A 37 -5.68 -10.53 24.86
CA ILE A 37 -4.63 -9.96 25.69
C ILE A 37 -4.50 -10.70 27.02
N ASP A 38 -3.25 -10.82 27.48
CA ASP A 38 -2.92 -11.31 28.81
C ASP A 38 -3.10 -10.23 29.90
N GLU A 39 -2.76 -10.58 31.14
CA GLU A 39 -2.83 -9.69 32.30
C GLU A 39 -1.87 -8.50 32.20
N GLN A 40 -0.85 -8.58 31.34
CA GLN A 40 0.11 -7.51 31.06
C GLN A 40 -0.32 -6.62 29.88
N ASN A 41 -1.51 -6.86 29.33
CA ASN A 41 -2.06 -6.21 28.13
C ASN A 41 -1.23 -6.45 26.86
N VAL A 42 -0.53 -7.58 26.78
CA VAL A 42 0.19 -8.00 25.57
C VAL A 42 -0.72 -8.88 24.73
N ILE A 43 -0.73 -8.66 23.41
CA ILE A 43 -1.50 -9.48 22.48
C ILE A 43 -0.90 -10.89 22.42
N THR A 44 -1.70 -11.90 22.74
CA THR A 44 -1.31 -13.33 22.72
C THR A 44 -1.94 -14.11 21.57
N ASN A 45 -2.94 -13.54 20.90
CA ASN A 45 -3.61 -14.08 19.72
C ASN A 45 -4.19 -12.93 18.89
N ALA A 46 -4.18 -13.06 17.57
CA ALA A 46 -4.73 -12.07 16.65
C ALA A 46 -5.44 -12.76 15.47
N VAL A 47 -6.66 -12.31 15.18
CA VAL A 47 -7.55 -12.87 14.15
C VAL A 47 -7.92 -11.77 13.15
N SER A 48 -7.56 -11.99 11.89
CA SER A 48 -7.73 -11.02 10.78
C SER A 48 -8.84 -11.46 9.83
N CYS A 49 -10.01 -10.81 9.89
CA CYS A 49 -11.17 -11.17 9.08
C CYS A 49 -11.50 -10.09 8.04
N GLY A 50 -11.38 -10.43 6.74
CA GLY A 50 -12.09 -9.69 5.69
C GLY A 50 -13.59 -9.99 5.74
N THR A 51 -14.40 -8.95 5.89
CA THR A 51 -15.86 -9.04 6.12
C THR A 51 -16.68 -8.73 4.86
N MET A 52 -16.07 -8.82 3.67
CA MET A 52 -16.75 -8.61 2.40
C MET A 52 -16.29 -9.57 1.30
N PHE A 53 -17.19 -9.84 0.35
CA PHE A 53 -16.93 -10.62 -0.86
C PHE A 53 -17.81 -10.11 -2.02
N ARG A 54 -17.29 -10.16 -3.26
CA ARG A 54 -18.01 -9.74 -4.47
C ARG A 54 -17.98 -10.73 -5.63
N GLY A 55 -17.03 -11.67 -5.64
CA GLY A 55 -17.00 -12.76 -6.62
C GLY A 55 -16.58 -12.40 -8.05
N LEU A 56 -15.60 -11.51 -8.24
CA LEU A 56 -15.12 -11.13 -9.58
C LEU A 56 -14.59 -12.33 -10.38
N GLU A 57 -13.92 -13.29 -9.73
CA GLU A 57 -13.45 -14.54 -10.35
C GLU A 57 -14.60 -15.35 -10.96
N ILE A 58 -15.80 -15.28 -10.36
CA ILE A 58 -17.02 -15.92 -10.86
C ILE A 58 -17.63 -15.09 -12.00
N ILE A 59 -17.74 -13.76 -11.80
CA ILE A 59 -18.37 -12.83 -12.75
C ILE A 59 -17.64 -12.78 -14.11
N LEU A 60 -16.33 -13.03 -14.11
CA LEU A 60 -15.50 -13.07 -15.32
C LEU A 60 -15.73 -14.30 -16.20
N GLN A 61 -16.33 -15.38 -15.67
CA GLN A 61 -16.54 -16.59 -16.44
C GLN A 61 -17.44 -16.31 -17.66
N GLY A 62 -17.00 -16.75 -18.84
CA GLY A 62 -17.73 -16.55 -20.10
C GLY A 62 -17.67 -15.12 -20.68
N ARG A 63 -16.91 -14.20 -20.07
CA ARG A 63 -16.66 -12.86 -20.64
C ARG A 63 -15.62 -12.92 -21.76
N ASP A 64 -15.65 -11.94 -22.67
CA ASP A 64 -14.58 -11.77 -23.64
C ASP A 64 -13.28 -11.39 -22.91
N PRO A 65 -12.15 -12.06 -23.18
CA PRO A 65 -10.85 -11.75 -22.57
C PRO A 65 -10.46 -10.26 -22.68
N ARG A 66 -10.89 -9.57 -23.75
CA ARG A 66 -10.58 -8.15 -23.98
C ARG A 66 -11.33 -7.21 -23.04
N ASP A 67 -12.45 -7.66 -22.46
CA ASP A 67 -13.25 -6.88 -21.53
C ASP A 67 -12.80 -7.07 -20.07
N ALA A 68 -12.02 -8.13 -19.79
CA ALA A 68 -11.68 -8.55 -18.43
C ALA A 68 -11.06 -7.43 -17.58
N TRP A 69 -10.15 -6.63 -18.17
CA TRP A 69 -9.49 -5.52 -17.49
C TRP A 69 -10.49 -4.53 -16.91
N ALA A 70 -11.58 -4.25 -17.63
CA ALA A 70 -12.58 -3.28 -17.20
C ALA A 70 -13.35 -3.80 -15.97
N PHE A 71 -13.63 -5.10 -15.91
CA PHE A 71 -14.28 -5.72 -14.76
C PHE A 71 -13.34 -5.76 -13.55
N VAL A 72 -12.13 -6.30 -13.69
CA VAL A 72 -11.21 -6.46 -12.55
C VAL A 72 -10.66 -5.14 -12.04
N GLU A 73 -10.63 -4.10 -12.85
CA GLU A 73 -10.27 -2.77 -12.35
C GLU A 73 -11.21 -2.29 -11.24
N ARG A 74 -12.45 -2.79 -11.21
CA ARG A 74 -13.42 -2.48 -10.15
C ARG A 74 -13.25 -3.36 -8.93
N ILE A 75 -12.22 -4.23 -8.88
CA ILE A 75 -11.80 -4.85 -7.63
C ILE A 75 -11.42 -3.78 -6.62
N CYS A 76 -10.76 -2.68 -7.00
CA CYS A 76 -10.43 -1.63 -6.05
C CYS A 76 -10.38 -0.24 -6.69
N GLY A 77 -10.99 0.73 -6.02
CA GLY A 77 -10.93 2.14 -6.41
C GLY A 77 -9.73 2.91 -5.83
N VAL A 78 -9.03 2.34 -4.84
CA VAL A 78 -7.84 2.94 -4.22
C VAL A 78 -6.60 2.60 -5.04
N CYS A 79 -6.24 1.31 -5.15
CA CYS A 79 -5.16 0.85 -6.03
C CYS A 79 -5.61 0.77 -7.51
N THR A 80 -6.30 1.82 -7.96
CA THR A 80 -7.01 1.86 -9.24
C THR A 80 -6.07 1.73 -10.45
N GLY A 81 -6.40 0.83 -11.38
CA GLY A 81 -5.60 0.55 -12.58
C GLY A 81 -4.64 -0.64 -12.45
N VAL A 82 -4.16 -1.00 -11.24
CA VAL A 82 -3.20 -2.12 -11.11
C VAL A 82 -3.81 -3.46 -11.53
N HIS A 83 -5.09 -3.68 -11.25
CA HIS A 83 -5.81 -4.89 -11.68
C HIS A 83 -6.09 -4.90 -13.19
N ALA A 84 -6.34 -3.74 -13.80
CA ALA A 84 -6.46 -3.64 -15.25
C ALA A 84 -5.13 -3.96 -15.93
N LEU A 85 -4.03 -3.41 -15.41
CA LEU A 85 -2.67 -3.68 -15.86
C LEU A 85 -2.34 -5.17 -15.79
N ALA A 86 -2.57 -5.80 -14.62
CA ALA A 86 -2.37 -7.24 -14.46
C ALA A 86 -3.25 -8.07 -15.41
N SER A 87 -4.48 -7.63 -15.67
CA SER A 87 -5.38 -8.31 -16.61
C SER A 87 -4.89 -8.21 -18.05
N VAL A 88 -4.48 -7.04 -18.53
CA VAL A 88 -3.98 -6.94 -19.92
C VAL A 88 -2.69 -7.75 -20.07
N TYR A 89 -1.79 -7.76 -19.08
CA TYR A 89 -0.61 -8.61 -19.09
C TYR A 89 -0.96 -10.10 -19.14
N ALA A 90 -1.89 -10.57 -18.30
CA ALA A 90 -2.27 -11.99 -18.27
C ALA A 90 -2.92 -12.46 -19.59
N ILE A 91 -3.76 -11.61 -20.20
CA ILE A 91 -4.41 -11.95 -21.47
C ILE A 91 -3.43 -11.87 -22.65
N GLU A 92 -2.49 -10.91 -22.62
CA GLU A 92 -1.43 -10.81 -23.62
C GLU A 92 -0.47 -11.99 -23.56
N ASP A 93 -0.09 -12.43 -22.36
CA ASP A 93 0.70 -13.63 -22.13
C ASP A 93 -0.01 -14.88 -22.68
N ALA A 94 -1.29 -15.07 -22.33
CA ALA A 94 -2.07 -16.22 -22.79
C ALA A 94 -2.26 -16.29 -24.32
N ILE A 95 -2.33 -15.14 -25.00
CA ILE A 95 -2.57 -15.07 -26.46
C ILE A 95 -1.24 -14.92 -27.24
N GLY A 96 -0.14 -14.60 -26.57
CA GLY A 96 1.16 -14.32 -27.21
C GLY A 96 1.22 -12.95 -27.89
N ILE A 97 0.53 -11.94 -27.33
CA ILE A 97 0.56 -10.57 -27.83
C ILE A 97 1.83 -9.86 -27.33
N GLN A 98 2.46 -9.09 -28.22
CA GLN A 98 3.58 -8.23 -27.90
C GLN A 98 3.15 -6.79 -28.14
N VAL A 99 3.19 -5.96 -27.10
CA VAL A 99 2.78 -4.55 -27.19
C VAL A 99 3.95 -3.68 -27.70
N PRO A 100 3.65 -2.56 -28.38
CA PRO A 100 4.68 -1.57 -28.74
C PRO A 100 5.34 -0.95 -27.50
N ASP A 101 6.60 -0.51 -27.64
CA ASP A 101 7.39 0.04 -26.52
C ASP A 101 6.69 1.25 -25.85
N ASN A 102 6.13 2.17 -26.64
CA ASN A 102 5.39 3.32 -26.10
C ASN A 102 4.20 2.90 -25.22
N ALA A 103 3.53 1.78 -25.53
CA ALA A 103 2.45 1.27 -24.69
C ALA A 103 2.99 0.74 -23.36
N ASN A 104 4.10 -0.02 -23.38
CA ASN A 104 4.77 -0.46 -22.17
C ASN A 104 5.23 0.72 -21.29
N ILE A 105 5.86 1.73 -21.90
CA ILE A 105 6.29 2.95 -21.21
C ILE A 105 5.10 3.67 -20.56
N ILE A 106 4.01 3.88 -21.29
CA ILE A 106 2.80 4.52 -20.73
C ILE A 106 2.20 3.68 -19.61
N ARG A 107 2.16 2.34 -19.72
CA ARG A 107 1.70 1.46 -18.64
C ARG A 107 2.57 1.59 -17.38
N ASN A 108 3.88 1.72 -17.55
CA ASN A 108 4.81 2.00 -16.45
C ASN A 108 4.60 3.39 -15.83
N ILE A 109 4.33 4.42 -16.65
CA ILE A 109 3.95 5.76 -16.17
C ILE A 109 2.66 5.69 -15.34
N MET A 110 1.65 4.95 -15.79
CA MET A 110 0.40 4.75 -15.06
C MET A 110 0.66 4.06 -13.71
N LEU A 111 1.43 2.96 -13.70
CA LEU A 111 1.73 2.27 -12.44
C LEU A 111 2.53 3.14 -11.47
N ALA A 112 3.53 3.89 -11.94
CA ALA A 112 4.33 4.76 -11.09
C ALA A 112 3.52 5.97 -10.57
N THR A 113 2.58 6.49 -11.38
CA THR A 113 1.61 7.52 -10.96
C THR A 113 0.75 7.00 -9.82
N LEU A 114 0.23 5.77 -9.95
CA LEU A 114 -0.55 5.14 -8.90
C LEU A 114 0.27 4.98 -7.61
N TRP A 115 1.53 4.52 -7.70
CA TRP A 115 2.40 4.37 -6.54
C TRP A 115 2.61 5.70 -5.81
N CYS A 116 2.83 6.79 -6.55
CA CYS A 116 2.97 8.13 -5.95
C CYS A 116 1.69 8.57 -5.25
N HIS A 117 0.53 8.41 -5.91
CA HIS A 117 -0.77 8.83 -5.38
C HIS A 117 -1.18 8.01 -4.15
N ASP A 118 -1.19 6.67 -4.27
CA ASP A 118 -1.65 5.76 -3.23
C ASP A 118 -0.77 5.86 -1.98
N HIS A 119 0.56 5.85 -2.14
CA HIS A 119 1.47 5.97 -1.01
C HIS A 119 1.32 7.30 -0.28
N LEU A 120 1.15 8.41 -1.01
CA LEU A 120 0.94 9.73 -0.43
C LEU A 120 -0.37 9.80 0.37
N VAL A 121 -1.48 9.36 -0.23
CA VAL A 121 -2.79 9.37 0.42
C VAL A 121 -2.81 8.43 1.62
N HIS A 122 -2.20 7.25 1.50
CA HIS A 122 -2.07 6.34 2.62
C HIS A 122 -1.32 6.99 3.79
N PHE A 123 -0.17 7.61 3.54
CA PHE A 123 0.65 8.19 4.60
C PHE A 123 -0.10 9.25 5.40
N TYR A 124 -0.84 10.14 4.74
CA TYR A 124 -1.56 11.22 5.42
C TYR A 124 -2.98 10.84 5.82
N GLN A 125 -3.85 10.49 4.86
CA GLN A 125 -5.29 10.33 5.09
C GLN A 125 -5.64 9.02 5.79
N LEU A 126 -4.84 7.97 5.61
CA LEU A 126 -5.07 6.67 6.24
C LEU A 126 -4.27 6.52 7.52
N ALA A 127 -2.94 6.51 7.46
CA ALA A 127 -2.08 6.21 8.61
C ALA A 127 -1.73 7.44 9.46
N GLY A 128 -1.77 8.66 8.92
CA GLY A 128 -1.20 9.84 9.56
C GLY A 128 -1.77 10.13 10.96
N MET A 129 -3.09 9.91 11.13
CA MET A 129 -3.77 10.11 12.41
C MET A 129 -3.46 9.05 13.47
N ASP A 130 -2.68 8.00 13.19
CA ASP A 130 -2.14 7.11 14.24
C ASP A 130 -0.89 7.70 14.90
N TRP A 131 -0.24 8.67 14.25
CA TRP A 131 1.03 9.25 14.67
C TRP A 131 0.90 10.73 15.07
N ILE A 132 -0.03 11.44 14.43
CA ILE A 132 -0.29 12.87 14.61
C ILE A 132 -1.51 13.04 15.52
N ASP A 133 -1.31 13.60 16.71
CA ASP A 133 -2.41 14.03 17.57
C ASP A 133 -2.95 15.38 17.09
N VAL A 134 -4.03 15.32 16.31
CA VAL A 134 -4.65 16.50 15.67
C VAL A 134 -5.10 17.53 16.71
N LEU A 135 -5.68 17.11 17.84
CA LEU A 135 -6.15 18.06 18.85
C LEU A 135 -5.00 18.68 19.64
N ASN A 136 -3.88 17.98 19.78
CA ASN A 136 -2.68 18.53 20.39
C ASN A 136 -2.01 19.63 19.54
N ALA A 137 -2.26 19.69 18.23
CA ALA A 137 -1.79 20.77 17.35
C ALA A 137 -2.32 22.16 17.75
N LEU A 138 -3.46 22.23 18.45
CA LEU A 138 -4.03 23.49 18.98
C LEU A 138 -3.18 24.13 20.08
N LYS A 139 -2.21 23.39 20.64
CA LYS A 139 -1.31 23.87 21.70
C LYS A 139 0.04 24.36 21.18
N ALA A 140 0.30 24.24 19.88
CA ALA A 140 1.59 24.58 19.29
C ALA A 140 1.83 26.10 19.22
N ASP A 141 3.10 26.53 19.33
CA ASP A 141 3.51 27.88 18.91
C ASP A 141 3.78 27.88 17.39
N PRO A 142 3.00 28.62 16.57
CA PRO A 142 3.21 28.67 15.12
C PRO A 142 4.61 29.10 14.67
N ARG A 143 5.33 29.92 15.47
CA ARG A 143 6.72 30.28 15.18
C ARG A 143 7.67 29.12 15.38
N ALA A 144 7.48 28.33 16.44
CA ALA A 144 8.26 27.13 16.68
C ALA A 144 7.94 26.04 15.64
N THR A 145 6.68 25.89 15.24
CA THR A 145 6.28 25.02 14.11
C THR A 145 6.97 25.44 12.81
N SER A 146 7.01 26.74 12.51
CA SER A 146 7.72 27.29 11.35
C SER A 146 9.21 26.96 11.37
N GLN A 147 9.88 27.18 12.51
CA GLN A 147 11.30 26.83 12.68
C GLN A 147 11.55 25.33 12.51
N LEU A 148 10.66 24.48 13.08
CA LEU A 148 10.75 23.03 12.92
C LEU A 148 10.64 22.64 11.45
N ALA A 149 9.61 23.10 10.74
CA ALA A 149 9.41 22.78 9.32
C ALA A 149 10.61 23.20 8.45
N GLN A 150 11.13 24.42 8.65
CA GLN A 150 12.30 24.94 7.94
C GLN A 150 13.60 24.19 8.29
N SER A 151 13.69 23.59 9.47
CA SER A 151 14.86 22.75 9.84
C SER A 151 14.86 21.39 9.16
N LEU A 152 13.68 20.91 8.72
CA LEU A 152 13.49 19.58 8.14
C LEU A 152 13.43 19.61 6.62
N SER A 153 12.98 20.72 6.03
CA SER A 153 12.70 20.80 4.59
C SER A 153 12.86 22.21 4.02
N ALA A 154 13.14 22.28 2.72
CA ALA A 154 13.10 23.51 1.93
C ALA A 154 11.69 23.87 1.43
N TRP A 155 10.64 23.15 1.88
CA TRP A 155 9.25 23.41 1.46
C TRP A 155 8.82 24.85 1.79
N PRO A 156 8.30 25.61 0.81
CA PRO A 156 8.08 27.05 0.97
C PRO A 156 6.90 27.40 1.88
N MET A 157 5.91 26.51 2.06
CA MET A 157 4.73 26.77 2.90
C MET A 157 5.03 26.50 4.38
N SER A 158 5.97 27.27 4.93
CA SER A 158 6.52 27.06 6.27
C SER A 158 6.53 28.33 7.13
N SER A 159 5.78 29.37 6.76
CA SER A 159 5.76 30.64 7.51
C SER A 159 4.99 30.52 8.83
N PRO A 160 5.33 31.32 9.86
CA PRO A 160 4.56 31.32 11.12
C PRO A 160 3.09 31.70 10.93
N GLY A 161 2.81 32.64 10.02
CA GLY A 161 1.44 33.06 9.68
C GLY A 161 0.62 31.93 9.07
N TYR A 162 1.23 31.15 8.17
CA TYR A 162 0.58 29.98 7.58
C TYR A 162 0.15 28.96 8.64
N PHE A 163 1.06 28.58 9.54
CA PHE A 163 0.74 27.64 10.62
C PHE A 163 -0.29 28.20 11.61
N PHE A 164 -0.25 29.50 11.90
CA PHE A 164 -1.29 30.16 12.71
C PHE A 164 -2.66 30.09 12.04
N ASP A 165 -2.75 30.30 10.73
CA ASP A 165 -4.01 30.23 9.99
C ASP A 165 -4.56 28.79 9.94
N VAL A 166 -3.69 27.79 9.74
CA VAL A 166 -4.07 26.37 9.83
C VAL A 166 -4.58 26.03 11.22
N GLN A 167 -3.86 26.44 12.27
CA GLN A 167 -4.26 26.21 13.66
C GLN A 167 -5.61 26.89 13.96
N ASN A 168 -5.82 28.13 13.51
CA ASN A 168 -7.09 28.84 13.67
C ASN A 168 -8.25 28.18 12.92
N ARG A 169 -7.99 27.64 11.72
CA ARG A 169 -8.99 26.89 10.96
C ARG A 169 -9.41 25.64 11.74
N LEU A 170 -8.45 24.88 12.28
CA LEU A 170 -8.73 23.74 13.15
C LEU A 170 -9.48 24.18 14.41
N LYS A 171 -9.06 25.28 15.05
CA LYS A 171 -9.71 25.82 16.25
C LYS A 171 -11.19 26.12 15.99
N LYS A 172 -11.50 26.85 14.92
CA LYS A 172 -12.88 27.16 14.52
C LYS A 172 -13.69 25.89 14.24
N PHE A 173 -13.07 24.89 13.61
CA PHE A 173 -13.71 23.60 13.33
C PHE A 173 -14.09 22.85 14.62
N VAL A 174 -13.20 22.81 15.61
CA VAL A 174 -13.47 22.13 16.89
C VAL A 174 -14.39 22.92 17.82
N ASP A 175 -14.29 24.25 17.84
CA ASP A 175 -15.12 25.14 18.68
C ASP A 175 -16.61 25.01 18.35
N GLY A 176 -16.94 24.66 17.09
CA GLY A 176 -18.32 24.37 16.67
C GLY A 176 -18.91 23.08 17.25
N GLY A 177 -18.15 22.28 17.98
CA GLY A 177 -18.59 21.00 18.56
C GLY A 177 -18.80 19.87 17.54
N GLN A 178 -18.58 20.15 16.24
CA GLN A 178 -18.78 19.22 15.13
C GLN A 178 -17.45 18.68 14.62
N LEU A 179 -16.79 17.84 15.42
CA LEU A 179 -15.43 17.34 15.15
C LEU A 179 -15.31 16.43 13.91
N GLY A 180 -16.41 16.06 13.25
CA GLY A 180 -16.39 15.24 12.02
C GLY A 180 -15.53 13.98 12.19
N ILE A 181 -14.56 13.81 11.29
CA ILE A 181 -13.61 12.68 11.29
C ILE A 181 -12.70 12.62 12.53
N PHE A 182 -12.59 13.70 13.31
CA PHE A 182 -11.80 13.75 14.55
C PHE A 182 -12.62 13.40 15.79
N ARG A 183 -13.94 13.22 15.67
CA ARG A 183 -14.81 12.92 16.82
C ARG A 183 -14.48 11.54 17.38
N ASN A 184 -14.36 11.46 18.71
CA ASN A 184 -14.08 10.21 19.43
C ASN A 184 -12.80 9.49 18.95
N GLY A 185 -11.83 10.26 18.45
CA GLY A 185 -10.49 9.77 18.16
C GLY A 185 -9.68 9.52 19.44
N TYR A 186 -8.52 8.91 19.30
CA TYR A 186 -7.66 8.51 20.44
C TYR A 186 -6.79 9.65 20.99
N TRP A 187 -7.18 10.90 20.79
CA TRP A 187 -6.39 12.09 21.12
C TRP A 187 -5.97 12.12 22.60
N GLY A 188 -4.71 12.46 22.87
CA GLY A 188 -4.10 12.42 24.20
C GLY A 188 -3.66 11.03 24.65
N HIS A 189 -3.83 9.98 23.84
CA HIS A 189 -3.32 8.65 24.16
C HIS A 189 -1.79 8.69 24.37
N PRO A 190 -1.24 7.99 25.40
CA PRO A 190 0.17 8.09 25.78
C PRO A 190 1.16 7.66 24.70
N GLN A 191 0.71 6.97 23.64
CA GLN A 191 1.57 6.61 22.50
C GLN A 191 1.71 7.72 21.44
N TYR A 192 0.94 8.81 21.49
CA TYR A 192 1.27 9.98 20.69
C TYR A 192 2.51 10.67 21.27
N LYS A 193 3.62 10.62 20.52
CA LYS A 193 4.93 11.12 20.97
C LYS A 193 5.37 12.42 20.33
N LEU A 194 4.65 12.90 19.32
CA LEU A 194 4.97 14.15 18.66
C LEU A 194 4.70 15.34 19.59
N SER A 195 5.61 16.31 19.60
CA SER A 195 5.37 17.64 20.19
C SER A 195 4.17 18.34 19.54
N PRO A 196 3.50 19.30 20.21
CA PRO A 196 2.46 20.12 19.59
C PRO A 196 2.87 20.70 18.23
N GLU A 197 4.10 21.21 18.11
CA GLU A 197 4.65 21.81 16.88
C GLU A 197 4.69 20.80 15.73
N ALA A 198 5.25 19.61 15.97
CA ALA A 198 5.26 18.52 15.00
C ALA A 198 3.84 18.06 14.62
N ASN A 199 2.88 18.07 15.56
CA ASN A 199 1.49 17.76 15.24
C ASN A 199 0.85 18.81 14.34
N LEU A 200 1.11 20.11 14.58
CA LEU A 200 0.60 21.19 13.73
C LEU A 200 1.23 21.17 12.33
N MET A 201 2.54 20.88 12.24
CA MET A 201 3.23 20.68 10.96
C MET A 201 2.60 19.51 10.18
N GLY A 202 2.51 18.33 10.81
CA GLY A 202 1.92 17.15 10.16
C GLY A 202 0.45 17.34 9.79
N PHE A 203 -0.33 18.08 10.59
CA PHE A 203 -1.71 18.41 10.25
C PHE A 203 -1.83 19.40 9.09
N ALA A 204 -0.92 20.37 8.97
CA ALA A 204 -0.86 21.24 7.80
C ALA A 204 -0.58 20.43 6.53
N HIS A 205 0.46 19.57 6.57
CA HIS A 205 0.82 18.71 5.45
C HIS A 205 -0.26 17.67 5.12
N TYR A 206 -1.03 17.20 6.10
CA TYR A 206 -2.23 16.38 5.86
C TYR A 206 -3.25 17.10 4.96
N LEU A 207 -3.51 18.38 5.21
CA LEU A 207 -4.43 19.18 4.39
C LEU A 207 -3.84 19.45 3.01
N GLU A 208 -2.55 19.79 2.93
CA GLU A 208 -1.85 20.00 1.66
C GLU A 208 -1.85 18.74 0.79
N ALA A 209 -1.60 17.58 1.38
CA ALA A 209 -1.61 16.30 0.67
C ALA A 209 -3.01 15.96 0.15
N LEU A 210 -4.06 16.22 0.95
CA LEU A 210 -5.45 16.03 0.54
C LEU A 210 -5.80 16.90 -0.69
N ASP A 211 -5.28 18.12 -0.72
CA ASP A 211 -5.41 19.00 -1.88
C ASP A 211 -4.59 18.49 -3.07
N PHE A 212 -3.30 18.23 -2.85
CA PHE A 212 -2.34 17.97 -3.91
C PHE A 212 -2.56 16.64 -4.64
N GLN A 213 -3.01 15.59 -3.94
CA GLN A 213 -3.16 14.24 -4.51
C GLN A 213 -4.03 14.20 -5.78
N ARG A 214 -5.01 15.11 -5.91
CA ARG A 214 -5.87 15.21 -7.11
C ARG A 214 -5.10 15.57 -8.38
N GLU A 215 -3.94 16.21 -8.24
CA GLU A 215 -3.13 16.68 -9.35
C GLU A 215 -2.33 15.53 -9.95
N ILE A 216 -1.83 14.63 -9.11
CA ILE A 216 -1.02 13.46 -9.50
C ILE A 216 -1.78 12.62 -10.53
N VAL A 217 -3.06 12.35 -10.25
CA VAL A 217 -3.90 11.48 -11.08
C VAL A 217 -4.31 12.08 -12.42
N LYS A 218 -4.01 13.35 -12.69
CA LYS A 218 -4.24 13.93 -14.03
C LYS A 218 -3.40 13.22 -15.10
N ILE A 219 -2.29 12.58 -14.74
CA ILE A 219 -1.53 11.71 -15.65
C ILE A 219 -2.40 10.53 -16.11
N HIS A 220 -3.12 9.86 -15.19
CA HIS A 220 -4.10 8.82 -15.54
C HIS A 220 -5.23 9.38 -16.41
N THR A 221 -5.69 10.61 -16.15
CA THR A 221 -6.71 11.24 -16.99
C THR A 221 -6.23 11.48 -18.42
N ILE A 222 -4.96 11.83 -18.63
CA ILE A 222 -4.41 12.08 -19.95
C ILE A 222 -4.29 10.78 -20.76
N PHE A 223 -3.71 9.73 -20.19
CA PHE A 223 -3.47 8.47 -20.90
C PHE A 223 -4.63 7.47 -20.83
N GLY A 224 -5.41 7.49 -19.76
CA GLY A 224 -6.53 6.58 -19.50
C GLY A 224 -7.90 7.24 -19.52
N GLY A 225 -8.00 8.55 -19.74
CA GLY A 225 -9.25 9.30 -19.86
C GLY A 225 -9.92 9.72 -18.56
N LYS A 226 -9.63 9.05 -17.43
CA LYS A 226 -10.21 9.36 -16.10
C LYS A 226 -9.42 8.74 -14.95
N ASN A 227 -9.64 9.25 -13.74
CA ASN A 227 -9.29 8.61 -12.49
C ASN A 227 -10.38 8.94 -11.44
N PRO A 228 -10.85 7.97 -10.62
CA PRO A 228 -10.49 6.56 -10.61
C PRO A 228 -10.97 5.76 -11.83
N HIS A 229 -10.43 4.56 -12.03
CA HIS A 229 -10.73 3.59 -13.11
C HIS A 229 -10.44 4.11 -14.54
N PRO A 230 -9.15 4.37 -14.87
CA PRO A 230 -8.71 4.68 -16.23
C PRO A 230 -9.00 3.55 -17.23
N ASN A 231 -8.92 3.85 -18.52
CA ASN A 231 -9.16 2.85 -19.57
C ASN A 231 -7.85 2.24 -20.08
N TRP A 232 -7.92 0.94 -20.41
CA TRP A 232 -6.81 0.15 -20.93
C TRP A 232 -7.28 -0.65 -22.14
N ILE A 233 -6.38 -1.27 -22.88
CA ILE A 233 -6.73 -2.25 -23.91
C ILE A 233 -5.73 -3.41 -23.89
N VAL A 234 -6.22 -4.61 -24.21
CA VAL A 234 -5.35 -5.71 -24.62
C VAL A 234 -4.66 -5.30 -25.93
N GLY A 235 -3.33 -5.43 -25.99
CA GLY A 235 -2.50 -4.98 -27.11
C GLY A 235 -1.85 -3.61 -26.95
N GLY A 236 -2.08 -2.89 -25.84
CA GLY A 236 -1.35 -1.66 -25.54
C GLY A 236 -2.15 -0.65 -24.70
N MET A 237 -2.30 0.57 -25.22
CA MET A 237 -3.07 1.67 -24.61
C MET A 237 -3.94 2.38 -25.66
N PRO A 238 -5.15 2.86 -25.31
CA PRO A 238 -6.06 3.51 -26.26
C PRO A 238 -5.68 4.95 -26.61
N CYS A 239 -4.71 5.55 -25.91
CA CYS A 239 -4.29 6.94 -26.09
C CYS A 239 -3.28 7.09 -27.24
N ALA A 240 -3.79 7.05 -28.48
CA ALA A 240 -2.97 7.26 -29.68
C ALA A 240 -2.18 8.58 -29.62
N ILE A 241 -0.95 8.58 -30.16
CA ILE A 241 -0.04 9.73 -30.15
C ILE A 241 0.01 10.35 -31.56
N ASN A 242 -0.09 11.67 -31.63
CA ASN A 242 0.15 12.46 -32.83
C ASN A 242 0.70 13.84 -32.42
N LEU A 243 1.98 14.10 -32.72
CA LEU A 243 2.70 15.29 -32.27
C LEU A 243 2.71 16.42 -33.30
N ASP A 244 2.77 16.08 -34.59
CA ASP A 244 3.13 17.02 -35.66
C ASP A 244 2.25 16.92 -36.92
N GLN A 245 1.27 16.01 -36.95
CA GLN A 245 0.38 15.83 -38.10
C GLN A 245 -0.97 16.52 -37.88
N SER A 246 -1.68 16.77 -38.98
CA SER A 246 -3.07 17.22 -38.93
C SER A 246 -3.91 16.25 -38.08
N GLY A 247 -4.80 16.80 -37.24
CA GLY A 247 -5.61 16.01 -36.31
C GLY A 247 -4.96 15.72 -34.95
N ALA A 248 -3.76 16.25 -34.65
CA ALA A 248 -3.11 16.12 -33.34
C ALA A 248 -3.98 16.57 -32.14
N VAL A 249 -4.96 17.45 -32.37
CA VAL A 249 -5.95 17.87 -31.36
C VAL A 249 -6.85 16.73 -30.87
N GLY A 250 -6.94 15.62 -31.60
CA GLY A 250 -7.70 14.42 -31.24
C GLY A 250 -6.86 13.28 -30.64
N ALA A 251 -5.60 13.55 -30.27
CA ALA A 251 -4.63 12.55 -29.81
C ALA A 251 -3.78 13.08 -28.65
N ILE A 252 -2.88 12.23 -28.11
CA ILE A 252 -1.79 12.69 -27.26
C ILE A 252 -0.81 13.49 -28.12
N ASN A 253 -0.76 14.79 -27.85
CA ASN A 253 0.09 15.76 -28.54
C ASN A 253 1.07 16.43 -27.56
N MET A 254 1.90 17.35 -28.06
CA MET A 254 2.93 17.99 -27.24
C MET A 254 2.37 18.80 -26.06
N GLU A 255 1.18 19.39 -26.19
CA GLU A 255 0.56 20.13 -25.07
C GLU A 255 0.11 19.17 -23.95
N ARG A 256 -0.42 17.99 -24.31
CA ARG A 256 -0.74 16.93 -23.33
C ARG A 256 0.51 16.43 -22.61
N LEU A 257 1.61 16.20 -23.34
CA LEU A 257 2.89 15.76 -22.77
C LEU A 257 3.52 16.84 -21.87
N ASN A 258 3.44 18.11 -22.24
CA ASN A 258 3.85 19.23 -21.38
C ASN A 258 3.09 19.25 -20.05
N LEU A 259 1.78 18.97 -20.08
CA LEU A 259 0.98 18.87 -18.86
C LEU A 259 1.45 17.69 -17.99
N VAL A 260 1.71 16.52 -18.58
CA VAL A 260 2.26 15.35 -17.86
C VAL A 260 3.58 15.72 -17.18
N GLN A 261 4.53 16.31 -17.91
CA GLN A 261 5.82 16.75 -17.36
C GLN A 261 5.64 17.69 -16.15
N SER A 262 4.74 18.67 -16.26
CA SER A 262 4.48 19.61 -15.17
C SER A 262 3.96 18.91 -13.90
N ILE A 263 3.14 17.86 -14.06
CA ILE A 263 2.59 17.09 -12.94
C ILE A 263 3.69 16.23 -12.31
N ILE A 264 4.55 15.60 -13.12
CA ILE A 264 5.68 14.79 -12.63
C ILE A 264 6.58 15.65 -11.73
N THR A 265 6.99 16.83 -12.20
CA THR A 265 7.85 17.74 -11.44
C THR A 265 7.21 18.15 -10.11
N ARG A 266 5.95 18.60 -10.13
CA ARG A 266 5.23 18.98 -8.90
C ARG A 266 5.07 17.81 -7.93
N THR A 267 4.88 16.60 -8.46
CA THR A 267 4.72 15.38 -7.65
C THR A 267 6.02 15.02 -6.95
N ALA A 268 7.15 15.11 -7.68
CA ALA A 268 8.47 14.92 -7.11
C ALA A 268 8.75 15.96 -6.02
N ASP A 269 8.46 17.24 -6.28
CA ASP A 269 8.68 18.31 -5.31
C ASP A 269 7.90 18.08 -4.02
N PHE A 270 6.62 17.69 -4.12
CA PHE A 270 5.79 17.44 -2.95
C PHE A 270 6.26 16.22 -2.14
N ILE A 271 6.52 15.08 -2.80
CA ILE A 271 6.94 13.86 -2.10
C ILE A 271 8.29 14.08 -1.43
N ASN A 272 9.26 14.68 -2.14
CA ASN A 272 10.62 14.85 -1.63
C ASN A 272 10.72 15.88 -0.49
N ASN A 273 9.89 16.92 -0.52
CA ASN A 273 9.98 18.03 0.44
C ASN A 273 8.89 18.03 1.51
N VAL A 274 7.87 17.17 1.42
CA VAL A 274 6.78 17.08 2.41
C VAL A 274 6.70 15.67 3.00
N MET A 275 6.38 14.67 2.16
CA MET A 275 6.16 13.30 2.63
C MET A 275 7.40 12.64 3.23
N VAL A 276 8.55 12.74 2.56
CA VAL A 276 9.80 12.11 3.02
C VAL A 276 10.30 12.72 4.34
N PRO A 277 10.40 14.06 4.49
CA PRO A 277 10.76 14.68 5.76
C PRO A 277 9.80 14.34 6.90
N ASP A 278 8.49 14.30 6.64
CA ASP A 278 7.50 13.92 7.64
C ASP A 278 7.65 12.46 8.08
N ALA A 279 7.92 11.54 7.15
CA ALA A 279 8.16 10.14 7.48
C ALA A 279 9.40 9.96 8.38
N LEU A 280 10.48 10.69 8.07
CA LEU A 280 11.67 10.73 8.90
C LEU A 280 11.39 11.36 10.28
N ALA A 281 10.61 12.43 10.34
CA ALA A 281 10.21 13.05 11.61
C ALA A 281 9.40 12.08 12.48
N ILE A 282 8.40 11.39 11.91
CA ILE A 282 7.68 10.31 12.61
C ILE A 282 8.66 9.26 13.14
N GLY A 283 9.65 8.86 12.34
CA GLY A 283 10.70 7.94 12.77
C GLY A 283 11.55 8.46 13.93
N GLN A 284 11.92 9.74 13.93
CA GLN A 284 12.71 10.33 15.03
C GLN A 284 11.93 10.34 16.36
N PHE A 285 10.64 10.68 16.33
CA PHE A 285 9.80 10.75 17.53
C PHE A 285 9.30 9.37 18.00
N ASN A 286 9.31 8.36 17.14
CA ASN A 286 8.70 7.05 17.41
C ASN A 286 9.68 5.88 17.26
N LYS A 287 10.97 6.06 17.55
CA LYS A 287 12.01 5.02 17.38
C LYS A 287 11.68 3.67 18.04
N ALA A 288 10.95 3.66 19.16
CA ALA A 288 10.52 2.42 19.81
C ALA A 288 9.67 1.52 18.87
N TRP A 289 8.93 2.11 17.93
CA TRP A 289 8.14 1.38 16.93
C TRP A 289 9.00 0.68 15.87
N SER A 290 10.32 0.91 15.85
CA SER A 290 11.27 0.09 15.07
C SER A 290 11.44 -1.34 15.61
N GLN A 291 10.87 -1.63 16.79
CA GLN A 291 10.91 -2.94 17.44
C GLN A 291 9.51 -3.54 17.63
N ILE A 292 8.48 -2.90 17.10
CA ILE A 292 7.07 -3.32 17.24
C ILE A 292 6.55 -3.72 15.87
N GLY A 293 5.82 -4.85 15.82
CA GLY A 293 5.15 -5.32 14.61
C GLY A 293 6.09 -5.90 13.56
N THR A 294 7.24 -6.46 13.95
CA THR A 294 8.14 -7.16 13.02
C THR A 294 7.40 -8.25 12.22
N GLY A 295 6.63 -9.11 12.90
CA GLY A 295 5.76 -10.07 12.22
C GLY A 295 6.54 -11.08 11.37
N LEU A 296 6.28 -11.09 10.07
CA LEU A 296 6.98 -11.96 9.13
C LEU A 296 8.11 -11.25 8.39
N SER A 297 8.29 -9.93 8.56
CA SER A 297 9.30 -9.15 7.81
C SER A 297 10.76 -9.54 8.09
N ASP A 298 11.03 -10.25 9.18
CA ASP A 298 12.33 -10.86 9.53
C ASP A 298 12.41 -12.37 9.20
N LYS A 299 11.33 -12.95 8.66
CA LYS A 299 11.19 -14.39 8.39
C LYS A 299 10.95 -14.66 6.91
N CYS A 300 9.83 -14.18 6.37
CA CYS A 300 9.34 -14.55 5.06
C CYS A 300 8.78 -13.33 4.31
N VAL A 301 9.41 -12.94 3.20
CA VAL A 301 8.99 -11.81 2.36
C VAL A 301 8.95 -12.17 0.88
N LEU A 302 8.05 -11.55 0.12
CA LEU A 302 7.81 -11.89 -1.29
C LEU A 302 7.59 -10.65 -2.16
N SER A 303 8.22 -10.65 -3.34
CA SER A 303 7.99 -9.71 -4.44
C SER A 303 8.00 -10.46 -5.76
N TYR A 304 7.04 -10.19 -6.66
CA TYR A 304 7.11 -10.70 -8.04
C TYR A 304 8.05 -9.86 -8.92
N GLY A 305 8.29 -8.63 -8.51
CA GLY A 305 8.90 -7.60 -9.34
C GLY A 305 7.86 -6.87 -10.21
N ALA A 306 8.25 -5.71 -10.74
CA ALA A 306 7.38 -4.85 -11.52
C ALA A 306 8.21 -3.92 -12.42
N PHE A 307 7.50 -3.13 -13.25
CA PHE A 307 8.09 -2.14 -14.16
C PHE A 307 9.08 -2.75 -15.16
N PRO A 308 8.61 -3.58 -16.12
CA PRO A 308 9.47 -4.08 -17.19
C PRO A 308 9.96 -2.91 -18.04
N ASP A 309 11.28 -2.70 -18.07
CA ASP A 309 11.92 -1.65 -18.84
C ASP A 309 12.04 -2.04 -20.32
N ILE A 310 12.28 -3.31 -20.58
CA ILE A 310 12.28 -3.90 -21.91
C ILE A 310 10.85 -4.39 -22.17
N ALA A 311 10.18 -3.80 -23.17
CA ALA A 311 8.79 -4.13 -23.47
C ALA A 311 8.61 -5.64 -23.72
N ASN A 312 7.60 -6.22 -23.07
CA ASN A 312 7.23 -7.64 -23.13
C ASN A 312 8.21 -8.63 -22.47
N ASP A 313 9.35 -8.16 -21.96
CA ASP A 313 10.27 -8.98 -21.16
C ASP A 313 9.95 -8.79 -19.67
N PHE A 314 9.45 -9.85 -19.02
CA PHE A 314 9.16 -9.88 -17.59
C PHE A 314 10.25 -10.59 -16.78
N SER A 315 11.43 -10.80 -17.36
CA SER A 315 12.59 -11.36 -16.66
C SER A 315 13.17 -10.37 -15.65
N GLN A 316 13.99 -10.89 -14.74
CA GLN A 316 14.69 -10.07 -13.74
C GLN A 316 15.67 -9.05 -14.33
N GLN A 317 16.04 -9.17 -15.61
CA GLN A 317 16.88 -8.19 -16.29
C GLN A 317 16.09 -6.95 -16.72
N SER A 318 14.79 -7.10 -16.96
CA SER A 318 13.89 -6.03 -17.41
C SER A 318 13.17 -5.34 -16.26
N LEU A 319 12.79 -6.08 -15.21
CA LEU A 319 12.02 -5.53 -14.09
C LEU A 319 12.85 -4.56 -13.24
N LEU A 320 12.54 -3.25 -13.32
CA LEU A 320 13.22 -2.21 -12.53
C LEU A 320 12.91 -2.29 -11.03
N MET A 321 11.77 -2.88 -10.67
CA MET A 321 11.49 -3.27 -9.29
C MET A 321 11.80 -4.76 -9.13
N PRO A 322 12.79 -5.15 -8.31
CA PRO A 322 13.23 -6.54 -8.23
C PRO A 322 12.18 -7.52 -7.69
N GLY A 323 12.17 -8.73 -8.26
CA GLY A 323 11.43 -9.88 -7.76
C GLY A 323 12.31 -10.86 -6.97
N GLY A 324 11.67 -11.63 -6.10
CA GLY A 324 12.27 -12.68 -5.29
C GLY A 324 11.46 -13.02 -4.04
N ALA A 325 11.81 -14.15 -3.42
CA ALA A 325 11.26 -14.59 -2.15
C ALA A 325 12.39 -14.88 -1.15
N VAL A 326 12.16 -14.58 0.12
CA VAL A 326 13.00 -14.99 1.24
C VAL A 326 12.12 -15.78 2.20
N VAL A 327 12.64 -16.87 2.75
CA VAL A 327 11.98 -17.70 3.77
C VAL A 327 12.94 -17.99 4.91
N ASN A 328 12.40 -18.32 6.09
CA ASN A 328 13.17 -18.70 7.28
C ASN A 328 14.24 -17.69 7.73
N GLY A 329 14.09 -16.41 7.36
CA GLY A 329 15.01 -15.32 7.67
C GLY A 329 16.34 -15.36 6.90
N ASP A 330 16.47 -16.21 5.87
CA ASP A 330 17.71 -16.33 5.10
C ASP A 330 17.79 -15.28 3.98
N PHE A 331 17.99 -14.02 4.37
CA PHE A 331 18.12 -12.90 3.43
C PHE A 331 19.36 -12.97 2.53
N LYS A 332 20.30 -13.91 2.77
CA LYS A 332 21.43 -14.14 1.86
C LYS A 332 21.01 -14.93 0.62
N ASN A 333 19.88 -15.63 0.69
CA ASN A 333 19.38 -16.49 -0.37
C ASN A 333 18.02 -15.98 -0.87
N VAL A 334 18.05 -14.97 -1.75
CA VAL A 334 16.84 -14.50 -2.42
C VAL A 334 16.47 -15.46 -3.54
N MET A 335 15.39 -16.20 -3.35
CA MET A 335 14.92 -17.24 -4.25
C MET A 335 14.12 -16.66 -5.43
N PRO A 336 14.25 -17.21 -6.65
CA PRO A 336 13.41 -16.82 -7.77
C PRO A 336 11.95 -17.26 -7.56
N VAL A 337 11.02 -16.49 -8.14
CA VAL A 337 9.59 -16.78 -8.12
C VAL A 337 9.15 -17.14 -9.53
N ASP A 338 8.45 -18.25 -9.67
CA ASP A 338 7.79 -18.70 -10.89
C ASP A 338 6.29 -18.85 -10.61
N LEU A 339 5.48 -18.04 -11.28
CA LEU A 339 4.03 -18.00 -11.11
C LEU A 339 3.31 -19.13 -11.87
N ALA A 340 4.01 -19.89 -12.70
CA ALA A 340 3.46 -21.06 -13.38
C ALA A 340 3.76 -22.38 -12.64
N ASP A 341 4.72 -22.38 -11.70
CA ASP A 341 5.06 -23.56 -10.89
C ASP A 341 3.93 -23.85 -9.86
N PRO A 342 3.19 -24.97 -10.00
CA PRO A 342 2.05 -25.28 -9.13
C PRO A 342 2.45 -25.57 -7.67
N GLN A 343 3.74 -25.73 -7.39
CA GLN A 343 4.27 -25.91 -6.02
C GLN A 343 4.66 -24.59 -5.35
N GLN A 344 4.59 -23.46 -6.06
CA GLN A 344 4.92 -22.15 -5.50
C GLN A 344 3.70 -21.49 -4.89
N ILE A 345 2.93 -20.74 -5.69
CA ILE A 345 1.80 -19.95 -5.18
C ILE A 345 0.60 -20.86 -5.04
N GLN A 346 0.13 -21.05 -3.82
CA GLN A 346 -1.06 -21.86 -3.52
C GLN A 346 -1.97 -21.12 -2.56
N GLU A 347 -3.29 -21.28 -2.73
CA GLU A 347 -4.30 -20.73 -1.82
C GLU A 347 -4.99 -21.85 -1.04
N PHE A 348 -5.18 -21.65 0.27
CA PHE A 348 -5.89 -22.55 1.17
C PHE A 348 -7.22 -21.91 1.61
N VAL A 349 -8.20 -22.74 2.00
CA VAL A 349 -9.56 -22.30 2.39
C VAL A 349 -10.12 -23.01 3.62
N ASP A 350 -9.33 -23.82 4.31
CA ASP A 350 -9.67 -24.46 5.59
C ASP A 350 -10.18 -23.46 6.64
N HIS A 351 -9.58 -22.26 6.68
CA HIS A 351 -9.98 -21.16 7.57
C HIS A 351 -10.73 -20.01 6.86
N ALA A 352 -11.20 -20.22 5.63
CA ALA A 352 -11.93 -19.22 4.85
C ALA A 352 -13.32 -19.71 4.42
N TRP A 353 -14.22 -18.78 4.13
CA TRP A 353 -15.61 -19.06 3.74
C TRP A 353 -15.73 -19.49 2.27
N TYR A 354 -15.05 -20.58 1.90
CA TYR A 354 -15.10 -21.20 0.57
C TYR A 354 -15.12 -22.73 0.65
N ARG A 355 -15.54 -23.37 -0.44
CA ARG A 355 -15.54 -24.83 -0.59
C ARG A 355 -14.46 -25.29 -1.55
N TYR A 356 -13.58 -26.18 -1.06
CA TYR A 356 -12.71 -27.02 -1.86
C TYR A 356 -13.13 -28.50 -1.72
N PRO A 357 -12.81 -29.36 -2.71
CA PRO A 357 -13.02 -30.81 -2.58
C PRO A 357 -12.26 -31.43 -1.39
N ASP A 358 -11.05 -30.93 -1.11
CA ASP A 358 -10.27 -31.19 0.11
C ASP A 358 -9.68 -29.84 0.55
N ASP A 359 -10.15 -29.30 1.67
CA ASP A 359 -9.80 -27.97 2.17
C ASP A 359 -8.43 -27.93 2.87
N ARG A 360 -7.83 -29.10 3.14
CA ARG A 360 -6.48 -29.25 3.70
C ARG A 360 -5.36 -29.02 2.69
N LEU A 361 -5.69 -29.02 1.40
CA LEU A 361 -4.72 -28.87 0.31
C LEU A 361 -4.84 -27.50 -0.34
N GLY A 362 -3.69 -26.87 -0.56
CA GLY A 362 -3.60 -25.62 -1.30
C GLY A 362 -3.77 -25.85 -2.79
N ARG A 363 -4.35 -24.88 -3.49
CA ARG A 363 -4.51 -24.90 -4.95
C ARG A 363 -3.74 -23.78 -5.60
N HIS A 364 -3.00 -24.10 -6.66
CA HIS A 364 -2.43 -23.09 -7.54
C HIS A 364 -3.56 -22.30 -8.23
N PRO A 365 -3.42 -20.98 -8.50
CA PRO A 365 -4.51 -20.19 -9.11
C PRO A 365 -5.08 -20.74 -10.42
N PHE A 366 -4.29 -21.41 -11.27
CA PHE A 366 -4.81 -22.10 -12.47
C PHE A 366 -5.79 -23.24 -12.15
N ASP A 367 -5.64 -23.88 -10.99
CA ASP A 367 -6.56 -24.89 -10.46
C ASP A 367 -7.50 -24.30 -9.39
N GLY A 368 -7.54 -22.97 -9.28
CA GLY A 368 -8.25 -22.24 -8.24
C GLY A 368 -9.76 -22.46 -8.30
N ILE A 369 -10.38 -22.52 -7.13
CA ILE A 369 -11.84 -22.60 -6.98
C ILE A 369 -12.30 -21.40 -6.15
N THR A 370 -13.41 -20.78 -6.56
CA THR A 370 -14.09 -19.75 -5.79
C THR A 370 -15.57 -20.11 -5.69
N ASP A 371 -15.87 -21.00 -4.75
CA ASP A 371 -17.22 -21.41 -4.38
C ASP A 371 -17.53 -20.87 -2.97
N PRO A 372 -18.21 -19.71 -2.85
CA PRO A 372 -18.39 -19.03 -1.57
C PRO A 372 -19.31 -19.83 -0.64
N TRP A 373 -18.88 -19.98 0.61
CA TRP A 373 -19.62 -20.70 1.64
C TRP A 373 -19.48 -20.00 2.98
N TYR A 374 -20.43 -19.10 3.24
CA TYR A 374 -20.54 -18.45 4.53
C TYR A 374 -20.93 -19.48 5.60
N ASN A 375 -19.94 -19.89 6.37
CA ASN A 375 -20.09 -20.83 7.47
C ASN A 375 -19.14 -20.42 8.59
N PRO A 376 -19.56 -19.50 9.46
CA PRO A 376 -18.72 -18.98 10.54
C PRO A 376 -18.55 -19.96 11.71
N GLY A 377 -19.24 -21.10 11.69
CA GLY A 377 -19.09 -22.12 12.73
C GLY A 377 -19.71 -21.75 14.07
N ASP A 378 -19.14 -22.29 15.14
CA ASP A 378 -19.53 -22.00 16.53
C ASP A 378 -19.01 -20.64 17.01
N VAL A 379 -19.52 -19.56 16.42
CA VAL A 379 -19.24 -18.20 16.88
C VAL A 379 -19.94 -17.89 18.19
N LYS A 380 -19.35 -16.99 19.00
CA LYS A 380 -20.13 -16.36 20.07
C LYS A 380 -21.16 -15.42 19.43
N GLY A 381 -22.44 -15.66 19.68
CA GLY A 381 -23.54 -14.89 19.08
C GLY A 381 -24.32 -15.75 18.08
N SER A 382 -24.50 -15.26 16.86
CA SER A 382 -25.09 -16.01 15.74
C SER A 382 -24.36 -15.72 14.43
N ASP A 383 -24.68 -16.48 13.39
CA ASP A 383 -24.21 -16.29 12.01
C ASP A 383 -24.42 -14.87 11.46
N THR A 384 -25.41 -14.15 11.97
CA THR A 384 -25.82 -12.81 11.56
C THR A 384 -25.54 -11.75 12.63
N HIS A 385 -25.03 -12.17 13.79
CA HIS A 385 -24.68 -11.31 14.91
C HIS A 385 -23.43 -11.85 15.63
N ILE A 386 -22.30 -11.79 14.94
CA ILE A 386 -21.02 -12.31 15.43
C ILE A 386 -20.49 -11.39 16.53
N GLN A 387 -20.46 -11.90 17.76
CA GLN A 387 -19.79 -11.25 18.88
C GLN A 387 -18.30 -11.62 18.90
N GLN A 388 -17.95 -12.88 18.66
CA GLN A 388 -16.57 -13.36 18.52
C GLN A 388 -16.51 -14.43 17.43
N LEU A 389 -15.58 -14.28 16.49
CA LEU A 389 -15.25 -15.30 15.51
C LEU A 389 -14.65 -16.53 16.20
N ASN A 390 -14.81 -17.69 15.56
CA ASN A 390 -14.13 -18.92 15.94
C ASN A 390 -12.97 -19.15 14.96
N GLU A 391 -11.75 -18.75 15.36
CA GLU A 391 -10.56 -18.89 14.52
C GLU A 391 -10.06 -20.33 14.38
N GLN A 392 -10.59 -21.28 15.17
CA GLN A 392 -10.31 -22.71 14.97
C GLN A 392 -11.09 -23.28 13.78
N GLU A 393 -12.06 -22.53 13.27
CA GLU A 393 -12.85 -22.86 12.08
C GLU A 393 -12.68 -21.77 11.01
N ARG A 394 -13.66 -21.60 10.13
CA ARG A 394 -13.63 -20.60 9.04
C ARG A 394 -14.03 -19.23 9.57
N TYR A 395 -13.18 -18.23 9.35
CA TYR A 395 -13.40 -16.91 9.93
C TYR A 395 -13.24 -15.74 8.95
N SER A 396 -13.06 -15.97 7.64
CA SER A 396 -12.83 -14.87 6.70
C SER A 396 -13.27 -15.12 5.25
N TRP A 397 -13.62 -14.04 4.55
CA TRP A 397 -13.73 -14.02 3.08
C TRP A 397 -12.38 -13.94 2.35
N ILE A 398 -11.26 -13.78 3.05
CA ILE A 398 -9.93 -13.78 2.44
C ILE A 398 -9.42 -15.22 2.40
N LYS A 399 -9.05 -15.72 1.21
CA LYS A 399 -8.32 -17.00 1.07
C LYS A 399 -6.95 -16.90 1.75
N ALA A 400 -6.25 -18.02 1.94
CA ALA A 400 -4.93 -18.03 2.56
C ALA A 400 -3.80 -18.37 1.56
N PRO A 401 -3.25 -17.41 0.80
CA PRO A 401 -2.09 -17.63 -0.06
C PRO A 401 -0.84 -18.03 0.71
N ARG A 402 -0.05 -18.94 0.15
CA ARG A 402 1.27 -19.37 0.62
C ARG A 402 2.22 -19.51 -0.57
N TRP A 403 3.52 -19.30 -0.34
CA TRP A 403 4.56 -19.59 -1.32
C TRP A 403 5.39 -20.79 -0.85
N ARG A 404 5.33 -21.90 -1.58
CA ARG A 404 5.93 -23.19 -1.19
C ARG A 404 5.55 -23.59 0.25
N GLY A 405 4.27 -23.40 0.60
CA GLY A 405 3.74 -23.64 1.95
C GLY A 405 4.07 -22.58 3.01
N HIS A 406 4.92 -21.59 2.72
CA HIS A 406 5.30 -20.55 3.68
C HIS A 406 4.31 -19.37 3.63
N ALA A 407 3.95 -18.85 4.82
CA ALA A 407 3.26 -17.57 4.92
C ALA A 407 4.25 -16.44 4.66
N MET A 408 3.86 -15.46 3.84
CA MET A 408 4.74 -14.40 3.35
C MET A 408 4.18 -13.03 3.69
N GLU A 409 5.06 -12.07 3.97
CA GLU A 409 4.73 -10.65 3.92
C GLU A 409 5.04 -10.06 2.53
N VAL A 410 4.15 -9.20 2.03
CA VAL A 410 4.29 -8.49 0.74
C VAL A 410 4.21 -6.98 0.96
N GLY A 411 4.50 -6.19 -0.07
CA GLY A 411 4.36 -4.73 -0.05
C GLY A 411 5.70 -3.99 0.06
N PRO A 412 5.68 -2.69 0.44
CA PRO A 412 6.85 -1.83 0.34
C PRO A 412 8.08 -2.33 1.11
N LEU A 413 7.87 -2.81 2.35
CA LEU A 413 8.96 -3.35 3.17
C LEU A 413 9.55 -4.62 2.55
N ALA A 414 8.70 -5.55 2.10
CA ALA A 414 9.14 -6.78 1.43
C ALA A 414 9.99 -6.48 0.20
N ARG A 415 9.53 -5.56 -0.68
CA ARG A 415 10.27 -5.15 -1.87
C ARG A 415 11.59 -4.47 -1.54
N THR A 416 11.59 -3.59 -0.54
CA THR A 416 12.82 -2.94 -0.07
C THR A 416 13.84 -3.97 0.41
N LEU A 417 13.42 -4.96 1.22
CA LEU A 417 14.30 -6.02 1.71
C LEU A 417 14.83 -6.90 0.58
N ILE A 418 13.98 -7.29 -0.38
CA ILE A 418 14.39 -8.08 -1.56
C ILE A 418 15.40 -7.29 -2.40
N ALA A 419 15.12 -6.04 -2.76
CA ALA A 419 16.01 -5.21 -3.57
C ALA A 419 17.34 -4.94 -2.86
N TYR A 420 17.30 -4.61 -1.56
CA TYR A 420 18.50 -4.40 -0.74
C TYR A 420 19.41 -5.63 -0.74
N HIS A 421 18.86 -6.82 -0.49
CA HIS A 421 19.65 -8.05 -0.41
C HIS A 421 20.04 -8.64 -1.77
N LYS A 422 19.38 -8.23 -2.87
CA LYS A 422 19.83 -8.48 -4.24
C LYS A 422 20.95 -7.54 -4.69
N GLY A 423 21.33 -6.55 -3.88
CA GLY A 423 22.40 -5.62 -4.21
C GLY A 423 21.98 -4.43 -5.06
N ASP A 424 20.70 -4.05 -5.08
CA ASP A 424 20.26 -2.85 -5.80
C ASP A 424 20.88 -1.60 -5.17
N ALA A 425 21.77 -0.94 -5.91
CA ALA A 425 22.60 0.15 -5.39
C ALA A 425 21.77 1.34 -4.88
N ALA A 426 20.70 1.71 -5.59
CA ALA A 426 19.85 2.84 -5.22
C ALA A 426 19.06 2.56 -3.94
N THR A 427 18.55 1.33 -3.79
CA THR A 427 17.86 0.88 -2.58
C THR A 427 18.82 0.83 -1.40
N ILE A 428 20.01 0.25 -1.55
CA ILE A 428 21.03 0.21 -0.49
C ILE A 428 21.36 1.62 -0.02
N GLU A 429 21.71 2.52 -0.94
CA GLU A 429 22.09 3.89 -0.60
C GLU A 429 20.96 4.63 0.13
N SER A 430 19.72 4.51 -0.35
CA SER A 430 18.59 5.20 0.25
C SER A 430 18.26 4.63 1.64
N VAL A 431 18.27 3.31 1.80
CA VAL A 431 17.96 2.65 3.07
C VAL A 431 19.04 2.97 4.10
N ASP A 432 20.32 2.84 3.74
CA ASP A 432 21.43 3.10 4.65
C ASP A 432 21.44 4.55 5.12
N ARG A 433 21.18 5.49 4.20
CA ARG A 433 21.05 6.92 4.54
C ARG A 433 19.89 7.17 5.49
N MET A 434 18.73 6.57 5.22
CA MET A 434 17.54 6.70 6.06
C MET A 434 17.77 6.15 7.47
N MET A 435 18.29 4.93 7.59
CA MET A 435 18.55 4.30 8.88
C MET A 435 19.66 5.03 9.65
N SER A 436 20.68 5.52 8.96
CA SER A 436 21.74 6.36 9.55
C SER A 436 21.21 7.69 10.08
N ALA A 437 20.34 8.37 9.34
CA ALA A 437 19.69 9.61 9.79
C ALA A 437 18.85 9.38 11.06
N LEU A 438 18.17 8.24 11.14
CA LEU A 438 17.40 7.83 12.33
C LEU A 438 18.27 7.28 13.46
N LYS A 439 19.57 7.02 13.21
CA LYS A 439 20.48 6.34 14.14
C LYS A 439 19.90 5.00 14.61
N LEU A 440 19.34 4.24 13.67
CA LEU A 440 18.78 2.91 13.89
C LEU A 440 19.60 1.85 13.14
N PRO A 441 19.72 0.63 13.67
CA PRO A 441 20.29 -0.48 12.91
C PRO A 441 19.39 -0.84 11.72
N LEU A 442 19.94 -1.50 10.70
CA LEU A 442 19.17 -1.95 9.54
C LEU A 442 17.95 -2.80 9.95
N SER A 443 18.08 -3.66 10.97
CA SER A 443 16.96 -4.46 11.50
C SER A 443 15.78 -3.63 11.99
N GLY A 444 15.98 -2.35 12.31
CA GLY A 444 14.89 -1.43 12.66
C GLY A 444 13.88 -1.21 11.53
N ILE A 445 14.24 -1.52 10.27
CA ILE A 445 13.32 -1.45 9.13
C ILE A 445 12.30 -2.61 9.13
N GLN A 446 12.59 -3.72 9.81
CA GLN A 446 11.71 -4.90 9.91
C GLN A 446 10.68 -4.70 11.03
N SER A 447 9.80 -3.72 10.85
CA SER A 447 8.90 -3.22 11.89
C SER A 447 7.71 -2.43 11.32
N THR A 448 6.74 -2.09 12.18
CA THR A 448 5.64 -1.18 11.81
C THR A 448 6.15 0.18 11.35
N LEU A 449 7.14 0.76 12.05
CA LEU A 449 7.75 2.02 11.61
C LEU A 449 8.44 1.85 10.25
N GLY A 450 9.19 0.77 10.08
CA GLY A 450 9.90 0.49 8.84
C GLY A 450 8.98 0.34 7.63
N ARG A 451 7.77 -0.23 7.79
CA ARG A 451 6.75 -0.25 6.71
C ARG A 451 6.31 1.15 6.25
N ILE A 452 6.26 2.11 7.16
CA ILE A 452 5.91 3.52 6.85
C ILE A 452 7.08 4.18 6.12
N LEU A 453 8.30 3.97 6.63
CA LEU A 453 9.53 4.50 6.03
C LEU A 453 9.75 3.97 4.60
N CYS A 454 9.63 2.66 4.39
CA CYS A 454 9.76 2.05 3.05
C CYS A 454 8.70 2.56 2.07
N ARG A 455 7.49 2.88 2.55
CA ARG A 455 6.44 3.45 1.70
C ARG A 455 6.78 4.87 1.22
N ALA A 456 7.32 5.71 2.09
CA ALA A 456 7.80 7.04 1.69
C ALA A 456 9.00 6.94 0.73
N HIS A 457 9.91 5.99 0.98
CA HIS A 457 11.02 5.68 0.07
C HIS A 457 10.51 5.24 -1.32
N GLU A 458 9.53 4.33 -1.38
CA GLU A 458 8.96 3.90 -2.66
C GLU A 458 8.23 5.02 -3.41
N ALA A 459 7.55 5.93 -2.69
CA ALA A 459 6.93 7.09 -3.30
C ALA A 459 8.00 7.99 -3.97
N GLN A 460 9.13 8.20 -3.30
CA GLN A 460 10.29 8.93 -3.85
C GLN A 460 10.93 8.19 -5.04
N TRP A 461 11.08 6.87 -4.96
CA TRP A 461 11.59 6.08 -6.08
C TRP A 461 10.66 6.15 -7.30
N ALA A 462 9.35 6.09 -7.07
CA ALA A 462 8.34 6.11 -8.12
C ALA A 462 8.30 7.45 -8.87
N VAL A 463 8.50 8.60 -8.19
CA VAL A 463 8.59 9.89 -8.89
C VAL A 463 9.84 9.99 -9.77
N GLY A 464 10.98 9.43 -9.33
CA GLY A 464 12.18 9.35 -10.17
C GLY A 464 11.95 8.47 -11.41
N LYS A 465 11.21 7.36 -11.24
CA LYS A 465 10.84 6.48 -12.34
C LYS A 465 9.80 7.09 -13.28
N LEU A 466 8.88 7.89 -12.77
CA LEU A 466 7.95 8.66 -13.61
C LEU A 466 8.70 9.54 -14.61
N GLN A 467 9.69 10.29 -14.13
CA GLN A 467 10.51 11.13 -15.02
C GLN A 467 11.28 10.27 -16.03
N TYR A 468 11.95 9.20 -15.55
CA TYR A 468 12.69 8.28 -16.42
C TYR A 468 11.84 7.71 -17.57
N PHE A 469 10.63 7.23 -17.26
CA PHE A 469 9.74 6.69 -18.29
C PHE A 469 9.19 7.78 -19.22
N PHE A 470 8.94 8.98 -18.70
CA PHE A 470 8.53 10.11 -19.52
C PHE A 470 9.63 10.53 -20.50
N ASP A 471 10.88 10.60 -20.04
CA ASP A 471 12.05 10.89 -20.88
C ASP A 471 12.27 9.84 -21.97
N ARG A 472 11.92 8.57 -21.71
CA ARG A 472 11.93 7.50 -22.71
C ARG A 472 10.80 7.59 -23.74
N LEU A 473 9.68 8.22 -23.39
CA LEU A 473 8.55 8.39 -24.30
C LEU A 473 8.74 9.58 -25.26
N MET A 474 9.47 10.60 -24.81
CA MET A 474 9.84 11.81 -25.56
C MET A 474 10.93 11.53 -26.58
#